data_AF-A0A249NSP1-F1
#
_entry.id   AF-A0A249NSP1-F1
#
_cell.length_a   1.000
_cell.length_b   1.000
_cell.length_c   1.000
_cell.angle_alpha   90.00
_cell.angle_beta   90.00
_cell.angle_gamma   90.00
#
_symmetry.space_group_name_H-M   'P 1'
#
loop_
_entity.id
_entity.type
_entity.pdbx_description
1 polymer ?
#
loop_
_entity_poly.entity_id
_entity_poly.type
_entity_poly.pdbx_seq_one_letter_code
_entity_poly.pdbx_strand_id
1 'polypeptide(L)'
;MAFEEIEIIETSSASSHHTGVSAGLVKVRKGKALLKINLRPHVFKEMGFSEADHFVPMLGTGEDFGMIRLQKNKSGKLRAKLREAAHGAKYFCINLRHRPEFIDRAEKAVTCQWEKIDLTTIEIVLPEWTDETNPTKRKRIAAEPPQVAAGRRDAERMRQEAEEAQRRREEREQRGIESEMRKVVADALKDVPEFKTELKLTVAEADILGVLASRHGKLVTRDSLMTLVYGVDADELPEDKIIDVWISKIRPKLPLSVSIETIRGQGWRLKGDVKQLYAAVVA
;
A
#
# COMPACT_ATOMS: atom_id res chain seq x y z
N MET A 1 -8.84 28.28 15.25
CA MET A 1 -8.36 28.18 13.86
C MET A 1 -7.00 28.84 13.83
N ALA A 2 -5.93 28.09 13.56
CA ALA A 2 -4.57 28.63 13.51
C ALA A 2 -4.14 28.65 12.05
N PHE A 3 -4.23 29.81 11.42
CA PHE A 3 -3.63 30.07 10.11
C PHE A 3 -2.88 31.39 10.25
N GLU A 4 -1.57 31.35 9.99
CA GLU A 4 -0.76 32.56 9.84
C GLU A 4 -0.74 32.98 8.37
N GLU A 5 -0.81 34.29 8.17
CA GLU A 5 -0.66 34.94 6.88
C GLU A 5 0.83 34.91 6.50
N ILE A 6 1.14 34.35 5.33
CA ILE A 6 2.50 34.29 4.81
C ILE A 6 2.68 35.51 3.90
N GLU A 7 3.65 36.38 4.20
CA GLU A 7 4.06 37.42 3.26
C GLU A 7 4.65 36.77 2.00
N ILE A 8 3.93 36.92 0.89
CA ILE A 8 4.47 36.61 -0.43
C ILE A 8 5.46 37.73 -0.75
N ILE A 9 6.75 37.46 -0.60
CA ILE A 9 7.80 38.32 -1.12
C ILE A 9 7.72 38.23 -2.65
N GLU A 10 6.97 39.15 -3.26
CA GLU A 10 7.02 39.39 -4.69
C GLU A 10 8.45 39.83 -5.02
N THR A 11 9.28 38.89 -5.48
CA THR A 11 10.57 39.22 -6.07
C THR A 11 10.26 39.96 -7.36
N SER A 12 10.31 41.29 -7.29
CA SER A 12 9.98 42.21 -8.36
C SER A 12 10.57 41.75 -9.69
N SER A 13 9.68 41.42 -10.62
CA SER A 13 9.99 41.10 -12.01
C SER A 13 10.44 42.36 -12.73
N ALA A 14 11.74 42.66 -12.70
CA ALA A 14 12.36 43.63 -13.60
C ALA A 14 12.88 42.92 -14.85
N SER A 15 12.22 43.20 -15.98
CA SER A 15 12.67 43.04 -17.38
C SER A 15 13.86 42.10 -17.66
N SER A 16 13.61 40.90 -18.20
CA SER A 16 14.51 40.13 -19.10
C SER A 16 16.03 40.31 -18.95
N HIS A 17 16.57 40.32 -17.73
CA HIS A 17 18.01 40.29 -17.52
C HIS A 17 18.46 38.85 -17.71
N HIS A 18 19.03 38.56 -18.88
CA HIS A 18 19.79 37.33 -19.07
C HIS A 18 20.82 37.26 -17.92
N THR A 19 20.80 36.20 -17.11
CA THR A 19 21.79 36.03 -16.02
C THR A 19 23.22 35.93 -16.56
N GLY A 20 23.38 35.80 -17.89
CA GLY A 20 24.66 35.62 -18.55
C GLY A 20 25.17 34.18 -18.50
N VAL A 21 24.46 33.28 -17.83
CA VAL A 21 24.77 31.86 -17.73
C VAL A 21 23.62 31.03 -18.30
N SER A 22 23.95 30.01 -19.09
CA SER A 22 22.96 29.04 -19.57
C SER A 22 23.51 27.63 -19.64
N ALA A 23 22.64 26.65 -19.46
CA ALA A 23 22.98 25.23 -19.53
C ALA A 23 22.07 24.51 -20.52
N GLY A 24 22.62 23.56 -21.29
CA GLY A 24 21.84 22.73 -22.21
C GLY A 24 22.51 21.39 -22.49
N LEU A 25 21.73 20.47 -23.05
CA LEU A 25 22.19 19.14 -23.45
C LEU A 25 22.25 19.05 -24.98
N VAL A 26 23.42 18.73 -25.51
CA VAL A 26 23.61 18.54 -26.95
C VAL A 26 23.85 17.07 -27.24
N LYS A 27 23.05 16.51 -28.16
CA LYS A 27 23.17 15.13 -28.61
C LYS A 27 23.39 15.10 -30.12
N VAL A 28 24.38 14.31 -30.58
CA VAL A 28 24.70 14.16 -32.01
C VAL A 28 24.41 12.71 -32.43
N ARG A 29 23.47 12.52 -33.36
CA ARG A 29 23.06 11.21 -33.89
C ARG A 29 22.75 10.21 -32.75
N LYS A 30 23.34 9.01 -32.78
CA LYS A 30 23.22 7.96 -31.76
C LYS A 30 24.19 8.13 -30.57
N GLY A 31 24.90 9.26 -30.48
CA GLY A 31 25.82 9.54 -29.38
C GLY A 31 25.10 9.88 -28.07
N LYS A 32 25.87 9.95 -26.98
CA LYS A 32 25.37 10.37 -25.67
C LYS A 32 25.17 11.89 -25.58
N ALA A 33 24.16 12.32 -24.83
CA ALA A 33 23.93 13.73 -24.54
C ALA A 33 25.11 14.31 -23.73
N LEU A 34 25.60 15.49 -24.16
CA LEU A 34 26.71 16.20 -23.54
C LEU A 34 26.20 17.48 -22.89
N LEU A 35 26.53 17.67 -21.61
CA LEU A 35 26.22 18.89 -20.88
C LEU A 35 27.16 20.03 -21.31
N LYS A 36 26.57 21.18 -21.63
CA LYS A 36 27.30 22.40 -21.95
C LYS A 36 26.82 23.55 -21.06
N ILE A 37 27.79 24.28 -20.52
CA ILE A 37 27.57 25.54 -19.82
C ILE A 37 28.12 26.67 -20.68
N ASN A 38 27.31 27.69 -20.92
CA ASN A 38 27.68 28.88 -21.66
C ASN A 38 27.70 30.09 -20.73
N LEU A 39 28.81 30.82 -20.72
CA LEU A 39 29.02 32.03 -19.92
C LEU A 39 29.18 33.22 -20.87
N ARG A 40 28.41 34.28 -20.68
CA ARG A 40 28.61 35.53 -21.42
C ARG A 40 29.93 36.20 -21.00
N PRO A 41 30.54 37.02 -21.87
CA PRO A 41 31.83 37.64 -21.58
C PRO A 41 31.88 38.45 -20.28
N HIS A 42 30.78 39.10 -19.88
CA HIS A 42 30.74 39.85 -18.62
C HIS A 42 30.86 38.92 -17.40
N VAL A 43 30.10 37.82 -17.34
CA VAL A 43 30.20 36.81 -16.26
C VAL A 43 31.59 36.18 -16.22
N PHE A 44 32.12 35.83 -17.38
CA PHE A 44 33.45 35.23 -17.48
C PHE A 44 34.54 36.16 -16.93
N LYS A 45 34.43 37.46 -17.22
CA LYS A 45 35.33 38.50 -16.68
C LYS A 45 35.12 38.73 -15.18
N GLU A 46 33.88 38.77 -14.71
CA GLU A 46 33.51 38.96 -13.29
C GLU A 46 34.08 37.87 -12.38
N MET A 47 34.14 36.64 -12.90
CA MET A 47 34.78 35.51 -12.23
C MET A 47 36.32 35.53 -12.32
N GLY A 48 36.92 36.47 -13.05
CA GLY A 48 38.37 36.48 -13.28
C GLY A 48 38.86 35.25 -14.06
N PHE A 49 38.01 34.70 -14.91
CA PHE A 49 38.32 33.55 -15.75
C PHE A 49 39.01 33.98 -17.06
N SER A 50 39.83 33.08 -17.57
CA SER A 50 40.58 33.19 -18.81
C SER A 50 40.43 31.90 -19.64
N GLU A 51 40.61 31.97 -20.95
CA GLU A 51 40.61 30.78 -21.81
C GLU A 51 41.75 29.80 -21.48
N ALA A 52 42.81 30.28 -20.81
CA ALA A 52 43.92 29.47 -20.31
C ALA A 52 43.55 28.66 -19.05
N ASP A 53 42.48 29.03 -18.36
CA ASP A 53 42.08 28.40 -17.11
C ASP A 53 41.49 27.00 -17.32
N HIS A 54 41.74 26.16 -16.33
CA HIS A 54 41.23 24.80 -16.27
C HIS A 54 40.14 24.71 -15.22
N PHE A 55 39.12 23.91 -15.49
CA PHE A 55 37.94 23.81 -14.63
C PHE A 55 37.70 22.39 -14.15
N VAL A 56 37.27 22.27 -12.90
CA VAL A 56 36.77 21.05 -12.26
C VAL A 56 35.27 21.24 -12.01
N PRO A 57 34.40 20.43 -12.64
CA PRO A 57 32.97 20.44 -12.31
C PRO A 57 32.70 19.57 -11.08
N MET A 58 31.84 20.05 -10.19
CA MET A 58 31.29 19.32 -9.05
C MET A 58 29.77 19.34 -9.16
N LEU A 59 29.15 18.18 -9.33
CA LEU A 59 27.70 18.05 -9.36
C LEU A 59 27.17 17.92 -7.93
N GLY A 60 26.12 18.67 -7.62
CA GLY A 60 25.41 18.52 -6.36
C GLY A 60 24.67 17.18 -6.29
N THR A 61 24.51 16.67 -5.07
CA THR A 61 23.85 15.39 -4.77
C THR A 61 22.87 15.59 -3.62
N GLY A 62 21.88 14.71 -3.49
CA GLY A 62 20.92 14.80 -2.37
C GLY A 62 20.05 16.05 -2.46
N GLU A 63 20.19 16.94 -1.48
CA GLU A 63 19.48 18.23 -1.43
C GLU A 63 20.02 19.22 -2.47
N ASP A 64 21.28 19.07 -2.88
CA ASP A 64 21.93 19.93 -3.87
C ASP A 64 21.77 19.42 -5.31
N PHE A 65 20.97 18.37 -5.52
CA PHE A 65 20.77 17.80 -6.85
C PHE A 65 20.15 18.84 -7.79
N GLY A 66 20.73 18.99 -8.99
CA GLY A 66 20.37 20.06 -9.92
C GLY A 66 21.24 21.31 -9.78
N MET A 67 22.20 21.34 -8.85
CA MET A 67 23.24 22.37 -8.80
C MET A 67 24.58 21.86 -9.34
N ILE A 68 25.37 22.78 -9.89
CA ILE A 68 26.75 22.50 -10.29
C ILE A 68 27.69 23.62 -9.87
N ARG A 69 28.83 23.25 -9.31
CA ARG A 69 29.96 24.16 -9.10
C ARG A 69 31.00 23.95 -10.20
N LEU A 70 31.45 25.05 -10.79
CA LEU A 70 32.60 25.07 -11.69
C LEU A 70 33.72 25.83 -11.00
N GLN A 71 34.77 25.11 -10.61
CA GLN A 71 35.94 25.69 -9.95
C GLN A 71 37.12 25.78 -10.91
N LYS A 72 37.71 26.98 -11.00
CA LYS A 72 38.99 27.24 -11.64
C LYS A 72 40.10 26.57 -10.83
N ASN A 73 40.72 25.55 -11.40
CA ASN A 73 41.75 24.75 -10.76
C ASN A 73 42.74 24.23 -11.82
N LYS A 74 44.05 24.37 -11.57
CA LYS A 74 45.12 23.95 -12.51
C LYS A 74 45.08 22.46 -12.85
N SER A 75 44.55 21.63 -11.94
CA SER A 75 44.36 20.17 -12.16
C SER A 75 43.11 19.84 -12.97
N GLY A 76 42.29 20.83 -13.30
CA GLY A 76 41.07 20.69 -14.08
C GLY A 76 41.35 20.19 -15.51
N LYS A 77 40.40 19.45 -16.07
CA LYS A 77 40.50 18.89 -17.43
C LYS A 77 39.59 19.59 -18.43
N LEU A 78 38.72 20.49 -17.95
CA LEU A 78 37.80 21.23 -18.79
C LEU A 78 38.37 22.61 -19.11
N ARG A 79 38.05 23.09 -20.31
CA ARG A 79 38.47 24.40 -20.83
C ARG A 79 37.25 25.14 -21.35
N ALA A 80 37.21 26.43 -21.09
CA ALA A 80 36.29 27.33 -21.77
C ALA A 80 36.79 27.60 -23.19
N LYS A 81 35.88 27.64 -24.16
CA LYS A 81 36.18 28.03 -25.54
C LYS A 81 35.30 29.20 -25.94
N LEU A 82 35.88 30.29 -26.42
CA LEU A 82 35.12 31.38 -27.00
C LEU A 82 34.36 30.91 -28.25
N ARG A 83 33.09 31.28 -28.33
CA ARG A 83 32.16 30.98 -29.42
C ARG A 83 31.35 32.21 -29.76
N GLU A 84 30.82 32.22 -30.98
CA GLU A 84 29.95 33.27 -31.48
C GLU A 84 28.64 32.63 -31.96
N ALA A 85 27.51 33.18 -31.51
CA ALA A 85 26.20 32.75 -31.96
C ALA A 85 25.89 33.32 -33.35
N ALA A 86 24.90 32.76 -34.05
CA ALA A 86 24.49 33.24 -35.38
C ALA A 86 24.08 34.72 -35.40
N HIS A 87 23.59 35.25 -34.27
CA HIS A 87 23.23 36.66 -34.09
C HIS A 87 24.41 37.53 -33.58
N GLY A 88 25.66 37.08 -33.75
CA GLY A 88 26.89 37.81 -33.41
C GLY A 88 27.26 37.85 -31.92
N ALA A 89 26.40 37.34 -31.04
CA ALA A 89 26.69 37.40 -29.61
C ALA A 89 27.73 36.36 -29.18
N LYS A 90 28.78 36.83 -28.51
CA LYS A 90 29.88 36.00 -27.99
C LYS A 90 29.52 35.32 -26.68
N TYR A 91 30.10 34.14 -26.44
CA TYR A 91 29.98 33.38 -25.19
C TYR A 91 31.13 32.38 -25.05
N PHE A 92 31.48 32.04 -23.82
CA PHE A 92 32.43 30.99 -23.49
C PHE A 92 31.68 29.70 -23.20
N CYS A 93 31.98 28.64 -23.95
CA CYS A 93 31.36 27.34 -23.80
C CYS A 93 32.31 26.37 -23.07
N ILE A 94 31.85 25.79 -21.97
CA ILE A 94 32.53 24.72 -21.24
C ILE A 94 31.73 23.43 -21.49
N ASN A 95 32.37 22.42 -22.07
CA ASN A 95 31.75 21.13 -22.35
C ASN A 95 32.08 20.14 -21.22
N LEU A 96 31.07 19.77 -20.44
CA LEU A 96 31.17 18.90 -19.28
C LEU A 96 31.09 17.41 -19.65
N ARG A 97 31.03 17.13 -20.96
CA ARG A 97 30.91 15.80 -21.57
C ARG A 97 29.61 15.11 -21.15
N HIS A 98 29.54 13.80 -21.39
CA HIS A 98 28.38 13.02 -20.97
C HIS A 98 28.32 12.93 -19.45
N ARG A 99 27.12 13.13 -18.91
CA ARG A 99 26.77 13.00 -17.50
C ARG A 99 25.65 11.97 -17.38
N PRO A 100 25.93 10.75 -16.89
CA PRO A 100 24.90 9.71 -16.76
C PRO A 100 23.80 10.09 -15.76
N GLU A 101 24.05 11.07 -14.90
CA GLU A 101 23.11 11.61 -13.90
C GLU A 101 21.94 12.35 -14.54
N PHE A 102 22.06 12.77 -15.81
CA PHE A 102 21.05 13.55 -16.52
C PHE A 102 20.46 12.79 -17.71
N ILE A 103 19.28 13.23 -18.15
CA ILE A 103 18.56 12.66 -19.29
C ILE A 103 19.42 12.58 -20.56
N ASP A 104 19.39 11.43 -21.25
CA ASP A 104 20.16 11.20 -22.47
C ASP A 104 19.39 11.68 -23.73
N ARG A 105 18.94 12.94 -23.74
CA ARG A 105 18.27 13.60 -24.88
C ARG A 105 18.83 15.01 -25.13
N ALA A 106 18.50 15.59 -26.28
CA ALA A 106 18.87 16.98 -26.56
C ALA A 106 17.90 17.93 -25.84
N GLU A 107 18.45 18.93 -25.15
CA GLU A 107 17.70 19.98 -24.48
C GLU A 107 18.26 21.35 -24.86
N LYS A 108 17.36 22.29 -25.16
CA LYS A 108 17.76 23.66 -25.50
C LYS A 108 18.50 24.28 -24.32
N ALA A 109 19.44 25.19 -24.62
CA ALA A 109 20.12 25.94 -23.57
C ALA A 109 19.11 26.87 -22.89
N VAL A 110 18.95 26.73 -21.57
CA VAL A 110 18.08 27.54 -20.73
C VAL A 110 18.95 28.43 -19.84
N THR A 111 18.50 29.66 -19.60
CA THR A 111 19.15 30.60 -18.69
C THR A 111 19.13 30.06 -17.26
N CYS A 112 20.27 30.12 -16.58
CA CYS A 112 20.46 29.57 -15.24
C CYS A 112 20.71 30.69 -14.23
N GLN A 113 20.15 30.57 -13.03
CA GLN A 113 20.62 31.36 -11.89
C GLN A 113 22.01 30.87 -11.47
N TRP A 114 22.84 31.78 -10.96
CA TRP A 114 24.18 31.46 -10.52
C TRP A 114 24.61 32.42 -9.42
N GLU A 115 25.56 31.95 -8.61
CA GLU A 115 26.17 32.72 -7.54
C GLU A 115 27.69 32.58 -7.59
N LYS A 116 28.39 33.66 -7.27
CA LYS A 116 29.84 33.66 -7.06
C LYS A 116 30.14 33.25 -5.63
N ILE A 117 30.57 32.01 -5.44
CA ILE A 117 30.97 31.50 -4.11
C ILE A 117 32.29 32.13 -3.68
N ASP A 118 33.26 32.19 -4.61
CA ASP A 118 34.58 32.78 -4.37
C ASP A 118 35.23 33.27 -5.69
N LEU A 119 36.51 33.66 -5.67
CA LEU A 119 37.24 34.15 -6.85
C LEU A 119 37.52 33.07 -7.92
N THR A 120 37.28 31.81 -7.61
CA THR A 120 37.58 30.65 -8.44
C THR A 120 36.36 29.78 -8.72
N THR A 121 35.31 29.87 -7.90
CA THR A 121 34.17 28.97 -7.90
C THR A 121 32.89 29.72 -8.24
N ILE A 122 32.23 29.30 -9.32
CA ILE A 122 30.87 29.70 -9.65
C ILE A 122 29.92 28.52 -9.37
N GLU A 123 28.82 28.78 -8.68
CA GLU A 123 27.72 27.83 -8.49
C GLU A 123 26.58 28.19 -9.43
N ILE A 124 25.99 27.18 -10.07
CA ILE A 124 24.97 27.35 -11.09
C ILE A 124 23.82 26.40 -10.78
N VAL A 125 22.61 26.95 -10.72
CA VAL A 125 21.37 26.17 -10.63
C VAL A 125 20.99 25.72 -12.04
N LEU A 126 20.98 24.41 -12.28
CA LEU A 126 20.67 23.82 -13.58
C LEU A 126 19.15 23.84 -13.85
N PRO A 127 18.73 23.74 -15.12
CA PRO A 127 17.32 23.85 -15.50
C PRO A 127 16.50 22.62 -15.09
N GLU A 128 15.17 22.75 -15.05
CA GLU A 128 14.24 21.71 -14.59
C GLU A 128 14.42 20.32 -15.24
N TRP A 129 14.91 20.23 -16.47
CA TRP A 129 15.19 18.94 -17.11
C TRP A 129 16.28 18.13 -16.39
N THR A 130 17.08 18.73 -15.50
CA THR A 130 17.97 17.98 -14.60
C THR A 130 17.19 17.25 -13.52
N ASP A 131 16.07 17.80 -13.06
CA ASP A 131 15.31 17.24 -11.95
C ASP A 131 14.50 16.00 -12.33
N GLU A 132 14.29 15.74 -13.62
CA GLU A 132 13.59 14.53 -14.11
C GLU A 132 14.29 13.24 -13.66
N THR A 133 15.60 13.27 -13.48
CA THR A 133 16.42 12.15 -13.02
C THR A 133 16.77 12.21 -11.54
N ASN A 134 16.24 13.21 -10.81
CA ASN A 134 16.55 13.39 -9.40
C ASN A 134 15.99 12.21 -8.56
N PRO A 135 16.85 11.39 -7.94
CA PRO A 135 16.40 10.21 -7.18
C PRO A 135 15.69 10.56 -5.88
N THR A 136 15.88 11.77 -5.34
CA THR A 136 15.29 12.23 -4.07
C THR A 136 14.06 13.11 -4.27
N LYS A 137 13.87 13.70 -5.46
CA LYS A 137 12.66 14.47 -5.79
C LYS A 137 11.48 13.51 -5.85
N ARG A 138 10.65 13.50 -4.79
CA ARG A 138 9.36 12.83 -4.81
C ARG A 138 8.64 13.26 -6.07
N LYS A 139 8.39 12.33 -7.00
CA LYS A 139 7.49 12.59 -8.13
C LYS A 139 6.22 13.17 -7.51
N ARG A 140 5.89 14.42 -7.84
CA ARG A 140 4.57 14.95 -7.54
C ARG A 140 3.61 14.03 -8.27
N ILE A 141 3.03 13.07 -7.56
CA ILE A 141 1.83 12.39 -8.05
C ILE A 141 0.87 13.56 -8.23
N ALA A 142 0.51 13.86 -9.47
CA ALA A 142 -0.46 14.90 -9.76
C ALA A 142 -1.65 14.65 -8.83
N ALA A 143 -1.96 15.62 -7.98
CA ALA A 143 -3.10 15.51 -7.08
C ALA A 143 -4.29 15.17 -7.96
N GLU A 144 -4.92 14.02 -7.69
CA GLU A 144 -6.07 13.56 -8.44
C GLU A 144 -7.13 14.68 -8.41
N PRO A 145 -7.73 15.06 -9.56
CA PRO A 145 -8.68 16.16 -9.60
C PRO A 145 -9.73 16.02 -8.49
N PRO A 146 -10.11 17.11 -7.79
CA PRO A 146 -10.97 17.03 -6.60
C PRO A 146 -12.28 16.25 -6.82
N GLN A 147 -12.84 16.33 -8.03
CA GLN A 147 -14.05 15.60 -8.44
C GLN A 147 -13.84 14.09 -8.53
N VAL A 148 -12.68 13.63 -9.00
CA VAL A 148 -12.35 12.21 -9.12
C VAL A 148 -12.03 11.63 -7.73
N ALA A 149 -11.33 12.41 -6.89
CA ALA A 149 -11.06 12.05 -5.50
C ALA A 149 -12.34 11.99 -4.65
N ALA A 150 -13.30 12.90 -4.88
CA ALA A 150 -14.62 12.86 -4.21
C ALA A 150 -15.43 11.64 -4.66
N GLY A 151 -15.52 11.39 -5.97
CA GLY A 151 -16.26 10.24 -6.51
C GLY A 151 -15.73 8.89 -6.01
N ARG A 152 -14.40 8.73 -5.87
CA ARG A 152 -13.83 7.49 -5.29
C ARG A 152 -14.20 7.32 -3.82
N ARG A 153 -14.13 8.38 -3.01
CA ARG A 153 -14.49 8.33 -1.58
C ARG A 153 -15.97 8.01 -1.38
N ASP A 154 -16.83 8.51 -2.23
CA ASP A 154 -18.27 8.25 -2.14
C ASP A 154 -18.59 6.83 -2.62
N ALA A 155 -17.91 6.33 -3.65
CA ALA A 155 -17.99 4.93 -4.06
C ALA A 155 -17.45 3.96 -3.00
N GLU A 156 -16.37 4.33 -2.30
CA GLU A 156 -15.79 3.54 -1.21
C GLU A 156 -16.70 3.52 0.02
N ARG A 157 -17.31 4.66 0.36
CA ARG A 157 -18.37 4.73 1.39
C ARG A 157 -19.57 3.86 1.05
N MET A 158 -20.07 3.93 -0.19
CA MET A 158 -21.18 3.07 -0.63
C MET A 158 -20.84 1.57 -0.57
N ARG A 159 -19.59 1.20 -0.89
CA ARG A 159 -19.13 -0.20 -0.76
C ARG A 159 -19.06 -0.63 0.70
N GLN A 160 -18.50 0.20 1.57
CA GLN A 160 -18.44 -0.07 3.01
C GLN A 160 -19.84 -0.18 3.62
N GLU A 161 -20.75 0.75 3.29
CA GLU A 161 -22.14 0.71 3.74
C GLU A 161 -22.88 -0.53 3.22
N ALA A 162 -22.64 -0.95 1.97
CA ALA A 162 -23.21 -2.17 1.41
C ALA A 162 -22.66 -3.44 2.10
N GLU A 163 -21.36 -3.52 2.33
CA GLU A 163 -20.73 -4.63 3.07
C GLU A 163 -21.24 -4.68 4.52
N GLU A 164 -21.37 -3.55 5.20
CA GLU A 164 -21.94 -3.50 6.54
C GLU A 164 -23.42 -3.88 6.57
N ALA A 165 -24.21 -3.44 5.58
CA ALA A 165 -25.62 -3.79 5.47
C ALA A 165 -25.78 -5.29 5.19
N GLN A 166 -24.91 -5.86 4.34
CA GLN A 166 -24.89 -7.29 4.08
C GLN A 166 -24.51 -8.06 5.35
N ARG A 167 -23.46 -7.66 6.06
CA ARG A 167 -23.07 -8.26 7.35
C ARG A 167 -24.20 -8.21 8.38
N ARG A 168 -24.92 -7.09 8.48
CA ARG A 168 -26.07 -6.95 9.40
C ARG A 168 -27.25 -7.83 9.00
N ARG A 169 -27.45 -8.05 7.70
CA ARG A 169 -28.50 -8.93 7.19
C ARG A 169 -28.15 -10.39 7.49
N GLU A 170 -26.93 -10.80 7.18
CA GLU A 170 -26.40 -12.14 7.48
C GLU A 170 -26.46 -12.43 8.99
N GLU A 171 -26.07 -11.48 9.85
CA GLU A 171 -26.17 -11.64 11.32
C GLU A 171 -27.63 -11.78 11.81
N ARG A 172 -28.59 -11.08 11.18
CA ARG A 172 -30.01 -11.18 11.54
C ARG A 172 -30.62 -12.49 11.08
N GLU A 173 -30.29 -12.93 9.86
CA GLU A 173 -30.67 -14.23 9.32
C GLU A 173 -30.09 -15.33 10.20
N GLN A 174 -28.80 -15.24 10.56
CA GLN A 174 -28.14 -16.19 11.46
C GLN A 174 -28.80 -16.27 12.84
N ARG A 175 -29.18 -15.13 13.44
CA ARG A 175 -29.89 -15.11 14.73
C ARG A 175 -31.31 -15.66 14.62
N GLY A 176 -31.99 -15.41 13.51
CA GLY A 176 -33.32 -15.97 13.22
C GLY A 176 -33.26 -17.49 13.14
N ILE A 177 -32.29 -18.02 12.39
CA ILE A 177 -31.99 -19.45 12.26
C ILE A 177 -31.63 -20.03 13.63
N GLU A 178 -30.76 -19.40 14.42
CA GLU A 178 -30.38 -19.87 15.76
C GLU A 178 -31.58 -19.93 16.72
N SER A 179 -32.50 -18.95 16.66
CA SER A 179 -33.69 -18.89 17.50
C SER A 179 -34.68 -20.00 17.17
N GLU A 180 -34.98 -20.24 15.89
CA GLU A 180 -35.86 -21.34 15.48
C GLU A 180 -35.21 -22.71 15.74
N MET A 181 -33.90 -22.83 15.54
CA MET A 181 -33.09 -24.02 15.87
C MET A 181 -33.23 -24.41 17.35
N ARG A 182 -33.14 -23.45 18.29
CA ARG A 182 -33.30 -23.72 19.73
C ARG A 182 -34.68 -24.27 20.10
N LYS A 183 -35.74 -23.91 19.37
CA LYS A 183 -37.10 -24.41 19.66
C LYS A 183 -37.26 -25.88 19.30
N VAL A 184 -36.82 -26.27 18.10
CA VAL A 184 -36.95 -27.67 17.61
C VAL A 184 -36.15 -28.64 18.47
N VAL A 185 -34.93 -28.25 18.85
CA VAL A 185 -34.09 -29.10 19.67
C VAL A 185 -34.63 -29.21 21.11
N ALA A 186 -35.16 -28.12 21.68
CA ALA A 186 -35.79 -28.15 22.99
C ALA A 186 -36.96 -29.16 23.04
N ASP A 187 -37.73 -29.29 21.96
CA ASP A 187 -38.81 -30.28 21.86
C ASP A 187 -38.26 -31.72 21.80
N ALA A 188 -37.15 -31.96 21.08
CA ALA A 188 -36.55 -33.28 20.93
C ALA A 188 -35.80 -33.78 22.19
N LEU A 189 -35.30 -32.86 23.02
CA LEU A 189 -34.49 -33.16 24.21
C LEU A 189 -35.27 -33.12 25.52
N LYS A 190 -36.59 -32.92 25.47
CA LYS A 190 -37.46 -32.79 26.64
C LYS A 190 -37.29 -33.87 27.71
N ASP A 191 -36.91 -35.08 27.31
CA ASP A 191 -36.74 -36.25 28.20
C ASP A 191 -35.26 -36.63 28.44
N VAL A 192 -34.30 -35.80 28.03
CA VAL A 192 -32.86 -36.06 28.20
C VAL A 192 -32.38 -35.48 29.54
N PRO A 193 -31.72 -36.26 30.42
CA PRO A 193 -31.17 -35.74 31.68
C PRO A 193 -30.10 -34.67 31.45
N GLU A 194 -29.91 -33.79 32.43
CA GLU A 194 -28.93 -32.72 32.35
C GLU A 194 -27.49 -33.25 32.33
N PHE A 195 -26.68 -32.72 31.41
CA PHE A 195 -25.27 -33.06 31.28
C PHE A 195 -24.42 -32.48 32.43
N LYS A 196 -23.32 -33.15 32.78
CA LYS A 196 -22.36 -32.60 33.75
C LYS A 196 -21.83 -31.24 33.27
N THR A 197 -21.91 -30.24 34.14
CA THR A 197 -21.41 -28.87 33.88
C THR A 197 -19.92 -28.83 33.56
N GLU A 198 -19.14 -29.78 34.07
CA GLU A 198 -17.70 -29.93 33.82
C GLU A 198 -17.34 -30.16 32.34
N LEU A 199 -18.29 -30.65 31.52
CA LEU A 199 -18.07 -30.90 30.09
C LEU A 199 -17.95 -29.59 29.29
N LYS A 200 -18.35 -28.44 29.85
CA LYS A 200 -18.26 -27.10 29.21
C LYS A 200 -18.81 -27.09 27.77
N LEU A 201 -19.96 -27.73 27.59
CA LEU A 201 -20.66 -27.75 26.30
C LEU A 201 -21.35 -26.41 26.08
N THR A 202 -21.26 -25.91 24.86
CA THR A 202 -22.16 -24.86 24.36
C THR A 202 -23.55 -25.47 24.13
N VAL A 203 -24.58 -24.63 23.99
CA VAL A 203 -25.96 -25.08 23.78
C VAL A 203 -26.05 -26.04 22.59
N ALA A 204 -25.51 -25.67 21.42
CA ALA A 204 -25.52 -26.51 20.23
C ALA A 204 -24.74 -27.84 20.39
N GLU A 205 -23.67 -27.85 21.18
CA GLU A 205 -22.90 -29.07 21.44
C GLU A 205 -23.62 -30.03 22.39
N ALA A 206 -24.27 -29.50 23.42
CA ALA A 206 -25.12 -30.25 24.33
C ALA A 206 -26.31 -30.86 23.58
N ASP A 207 -26.88 -30.08 22.65
CA ASP A 207 -28.01 -30.47 21.83
C ASP A 207 -27.72 -31.69 20.95
N ILE A 208 -26.64 -31.64 20.15
CA ILE A 208 -26.20 -32.77 19.34
C ILE A 208 -25.83 -33.97 20.20
N LEU A 209 -25.12 -33.73 21.30
CA LEU A 209 -24.74 -34.80 22.21
C LEU A 209 -25.98 -35.45 22.85
N GLY A 210 -27.02 -34.67 23.16
CA GLY A 210 -28.33 -35.12 23.62
C GLY A 210 -28.98 -36.09 22.66
N VAL A 211 -29.03 -35.73 21.38
CA VAL A 211 -29.57 -36.62 20.33
C VAL A 211 -28.74 -37.90 20.23
N LEU A 212 -27.41 -37.79 20.19
CA LEU A 212 -26.51 -38.95 20.13
C LEU A 212 -26.62 -39.85 21.37
N ALA A 213 -26.87 -39.27 22.55
CA ALA A 213 -27.00 -39.99 23.80
C ALA A 213 -28.38 -40.65 23.96
N SER A 214 -29.46 -40.00 23.50
CA SER A 214 -30.80 -40.61 23.44
C SER A 214 -30.83 -41.85 22.53
N ARG A 215 -29.98 -41.87 21.49
CA ARG A 215 -29.80 -42.98 20.55
C ARG A 215 -28.48 -43.72 20.78
N HIS A 216 -28.06 -43.85 22.04
CA HIS A 216 -26.81 -44.50 22.39
C HIS A 216 -26.61 -45.85 21.66
N GLY A 217 -25.42 -46.06 21.11
CA GLY A 217 -25.07 -47.27 20.36
C GLY A 217 -25.68 -47.38 18.95
N LYS A 218 -26.60 -46.49 18.56
CA LYS A 218 -27.20 -46.46 17.22
C LYS A 218 -26.52 -45.42 16.34
N LEU A 219 -26.55 -45.66 15.03
CA LEU A 219 -26.12 -44.69 14.04
C LEU A 219 -27.16 -43.57 13.94
N VAL A 220 -26.71 -42.33 14.09
CA VAL A 220 -27.50 -41.15 13.79
C VAL A 220 -26.95 -40.56 12.49
N THR A 221 -27.82 -40.50 11.48
CA THR A 221 -27.40 -40.01 10.16
C THR A 221 -27.14 -38.51 10.19
N ARG A 222 -26.34 -38.03 9.23
CA ARG A 222 -26.21 -36.59 9.01
C ARG A 222 -27.57 -35.97 8.79
N ASP A 223 -28.40 -36.54 7.93
CA ASP A 223 -29.74 -36.02 7.67
C ASP A 223 -30.64 -36.05 8.91
N SER A 224 -30.49 -37.03 9.81
CA SER A 224 -31.24 -37.06 11.07
C SER A 224 -30.80 -35.93 12.00
N LEU A 225 -29.49 -35.70 12.15
CA LEU A 225 -28.98 -34.56 12.89
C LEU A 225 -29.37 -33.25 12.21
N MET A 226 -29.33 -33.20 10.88
CA MET A 226 -29.70 -32.05 10.07
C MET A 226 -31.19 -31.73 10.22
N THR A 227 -32.07 -32.72 10.12
CA THR A 227 -33.53 -32.56 10.28
C THR A 227 -33.88 -32.12 11.70
N LEU A 228 -33.18 -32.65 12.70
CA LEU A 228 -33.37 -32.26 14.11
C LEU A 228 -32.80 -30.86 14.42
N VAL A 229 -31.77 -30.43 13.71
CA VAL A 229 -31.12 -29.11 13.87
C VAL A 229 -31.78 -28.03 13.00
N TYR A 230 -32.34 -28.38 11.84
CA TYR A 230 -32.78 -27.43 10.79
C TYR A 230 -34.27 -27.50 10.41
N GLY A 231 -35.05 -28.52 10.78
CA GLY A 231 -36.49 -28.57 10.47
C GLY A 231 -36.87 -28.94 9.02
N VAL A 232 -38.17 -28.93 8.70
CA VAL A 232 -38.79 -29.57 7.51
C VAL A 232 -38.75 -28.70 6.23
N ASP A 233 -38.40 -27.42 6.32
CA ASP A 233 -38.34 -26.53 5.15
C ASP A 233 -36.89 -26.46 4.61
N ALA A 234 -36.52 -27.46 3.83
CA ALA A 234 -35.20 -27.64 3.21
C ALA A 234 -35.01 -26.81 1.93
N ASP A 235 -35.46 -25.55 1.90
CA ASP A 235 -35.28 -24.66 0.74
C ASP A 235 -34.05 -23.74 0.85
N GLU A 236 -33.38 -23.68 2.00
CA GLU A 236 -32.06 -23.05 2.15
C GLU A 236 -31.10 -24.03 2.82
N LEU A 237 -30.26 -24.68 2.01
CA LEU A 237 -29.24 -25.64 2.46
C LEU A 237 -28.17 -24.93 3.32
N PRO A 238 -28.02 -25.29 4.61
CA PRO A 238 -26.82 -24.94 5.36
C PRO A 238 -25.61 -25.71 4.79
N GLU A 239 -24.40 -25.14 4.88
CA GLU A 239 -23.19 -25.78 4.38
C GLU A 239 -23.04 -27.23 4.89
N ASP A 240 -22.78 -28.17 3.97
CA ASP A 240 -22.72 -29.63 4.15
C ASP A 240 -21.85 -30.15 5.33
N LYS A 241 -21.05 -29.30 5.98
CA LYS A 241 -20.02 -29.66 6.96
C LYS A 241 -20.21 -29.10 8.36
N ILE A 242 -21.27 -28.35 8.63
CA ILE A 242 -21.46 -27.73 9.95
C ILE A 242 -21.56 -28.76 11.10
N ILE A 243 -22.21 -29.90 10.86
CA ILE A 243 -22.31 -31.00 11.83
C ILE A 243 -20.93 -31.62 12.12
N ASP A 244 -20.06 -31.76 11.11
CA ASP A 244 -18.69 -32.26 11.30
C ASP A 244 -17.87 -31.35 12.22
N VAL A 245 -18.01 -30.02 12.06
CA VAL A 245 -17.34 -29.02 12.91
C VAL A 245 -17.79 -29.18 14.36
N TRP A 246 -19.10 -29.31 14.60
CA TRP A 246 -19.63 -29.47 15.95
C TRP A 246 -19.19 -30.80 16.60
N ILE A 247 -19.22 -31.92 15.85
CA ILE A 247 -18.70 -33.20 16.35
C ILE A 247 -17.21 -33.10 16.71
N SER A 248 -16.42 -32.38 15.91
CA SER A 248 -15.00 -32.13 16.21
C SER A 248 -14.80 -31.34 17.51
N LYS A 249 -15.72 -30.43 17.86
CA LYS A 249 -15.66 -29.65 19.11
C LYS A 249 -16.18 -30.42 20.33
N ILE A 250 -17.14 -31.33 20.15
CA ILE A 250 -17.69 -32.17 21.23
C ILE A 250 -16.67 -33.21 21.69
N ARG A 251 -15.99 -33.91 20.76
CA ARG A 251 -15.05 -35.00 21.07
C ARG A 251 -14.05 -34.71 22.20
N PRO A 252 -13.30 -33.58 22.20
CA PRO A 252 -12.33 -33.31 23.26
C PRO A 252 -12.98 -33.02 24.62
N LYS A 253 -14.29 -32.79 24.66
CA LYS A 253 -15.05 -32.49 25.90
C LYS A 253 -15.63 -33.74 26.56
N LEU A 254 -15.60 -34.89 25.90
CA LEU A 254 -16.16 -36.14 26.42
C LEU A 254 -15.24 -36.80 27.44
N PRO A 255 -15.79 -37.51 28.44
CA PRO A 255 -14.99 -38.35 29.33
C PRO A 255 -14.36 -39.50 28.54
N LEU A 256 -13.21 -40.01 28.99
CA LEU A 256 -12.46 -41.09 28.33
C LEU A 256 -13.28 -42.38 28.10
N SER A 257 -14.31 -42.59 28.92
CA SER A 257 -15.23 -43.74 28.83
C SER A 257 -16.27 -43.61 27.73
N VAL A 258 -16.37 -42.47 27.04
CA VAL A 258 -17.34 -42.18 25.99
C VAL A 258 -16.65 -41.65 24.74
N SER A 259 -17.06 -42.11 23.57
CA SER A 259 -16.52 -41.63 22.30
C SER A 259 -17.59 -41.50 21.23
N ILE A 260 -17.39 -40.54 20.33
CA ILE A 260 -18.20 -40.38 19.11
C ILE A 260 -17.42 -40.94 17.93
N GLU A 261 -17.88 -42.07 17.43
CA GLU A 261 -17.37 -42.73 16.24
C GLU A 261 -17.98 -42.12 14.98
N THR A 262 -17.15 -41.75 14.00
CA THR A 262 -17.62 -41.36 12.67
C THR A 262 -17.68 -42.60 11.78
N ILE A 263 -18.87 -42.87 11.23
CA ILE A 263 -19.05 -43.85 10.17
C ILE A 263 -19.07 -43.06 8.85
N ARG A 264 -17.98 -43.15 8.08
CA ARG A 264 -17.77 -42.35 6.87
C ARG A 264 -18.97 -42.46 5.92
N GLY A 265 -19.49 -41.31 5.50
CA GLY A 265 -20.62 -41.21 4.58
C GLY A 265 -21.99 -41.58 5.16
N GLN A 266 -22.07 -41.98 6.43
CA GLN A 266 -23.32 -42.45 7.04
C GLN A 266 -23.74 -41.60 8.25
N GLY A 267 -22.79 -41.16 9.08
CA GLY A 267 -23.08 -40.31 10.24
C GLY A 267 -22.23 -40.66 11.46
N TRP A 268 -22.82 -40.52 12.64
CA TRP A 268 -22.11 -40.66 13.90
C TRP A 268 -22.82 -41.58 14.87
N ARG A 269 -22.03 -42.20 15.74
CA ARG A 269 -22.52 -43.10 16.78
C ARG A 269 -21.79 -42.82 18.09
N LEU A 270 -22.56 -42.70 19.16
CA LEU A 270 -22.03 -42.59 20.51
C LEU A 270 -21.81 -43.99 21.10
N LYS A 271 -20.61 -44.23 21.62
CA LYS A 271 -20.19 -45.48 22.27
C LYS A 271 -19.64 -45.22 23.66
N GLY A 272 -19.69 -46.25 24.51
CA GLY A 272 -19.13 -46.21 25.87
C GLY A 272 -20.17 -45.97 26.96
N ASP A 273 -19.72 -45.62 28.16
CA ASP A 273 -20.62 -45.47 29.32
C ASP A 273 -21.27 -44.07 29.35
N VAL A 274 -22.43 -43.95 28.69
CA VAL A 274 -23.19 -42.69 28.60
C VAL A 274 -23.67 -42.15 29.93
N LYS A 275 -23.73 -42.97 30.99
CA LYS A 275 -24.08 -42.49 32.34
C LYS A 275 -23.07 -41.46 32.85
N GLN A 276 -21.83 -41.52 32.37
CA GLN A 276 -20.77 -40.57 32.74
C GLN A 276 -21.00 -39.16 32.19
N LEU A 277 -21.87 -39.00 31.19
CA LEU A 277 -22.19 -37.71 30.59
C LEU A 277 -23.15 -36.88 31.46
N TYR A 278 -24.02 -37.55 32.20
CA TYR A 278 -25.08 -36.90 32.97
C TYR A 278 -24.63 -36.57 34.38
N ALA A 279 -25.21 -35.52 34.97
CA ALA A 279 -25.11 -35.30 36.40
C ALA A 279 -25.53 -36.58 37.15
N ALA A 280 -25.04 -36.79 38.38
CA ALA A 280 -25.45 -37.94 39.18
C ALA A 280 -26.98 -37.95 39.23
N VAL A 281 -27.61 -38.88 38.51
CA VAL A 281 -29.06 -39.03 38.50
C VAL A 281 -29.40 -39.52 39.90
N VAL A 282 -29.90 -38.61 40.74
CA VAL A 282 -30.46 -38.98 42.03
C VAL A 282 -31.66 -39.87 41.72
N ALA A 283 -31.46 -41.18 41.91
CA ALA A 283 -32.51 -42.17 41.87
C ALA A 283 -33.41 -42.02 43.10
#